data_AF-A0A183NXF5-F1
#
_entry.id   AF-A0A183NXF5-F1
#
_cell.length_a   1.000
_cell.length_b   1.000
_cell.length_c   1.000
_cell.angle_alpha   90.00
_cell.angle_beta   90.00
_cell.angle_gamma   90.00
#
_symmetry.space_group_name_H-M   'P 1'
#
loop_
_entity.id
_entity.type
_entity.pdbx_description
1 polymer ?
#
loop_
_entity_poly.entity_id
_entity_poly.type
_entity_poly.pdbx_seq_one_letter_code
_entity_poly.pdbx_strand_id
1 'polypeptide(L)' 'MRICKAYGVSNEDNGSALMSIFVIDTNGLIRITVCLDKGIHFSVKDILRMVRDLQMKDKEDELDILRHSETPVTTTPLD' A
#
# COMPACT_ATOMS: atom_id res chain seq x y z
N MET A 1 6.99 6.87 22.35
CA MET A 1 5.70 7.32 21.79
C MET A 1 5.77 8.15 20.50
N ARG A 2 6.92 8.74 20.09
CA ARG A 2 6.99 9.59 18.87
C ARG A 2 6.50 8.92 17.59
N ILE A 3 6.91 7.67 17.34
CA ILE A 3 6.50 6.90 16.15
C ILE A 3 4.99 6.64 16.17
N CYS A 4 4.44 6.15 17.29
CA CYS A 4 3.00 5.90 17.43
C CYS A 4 2.17 7.17 17.19
N LYS A 5 2.63 8.32 17.68
CA LYS A 5 2.00 9.62 17.42
C LYS A 5 2.05 9.99 15.93
N ALA A 6 3.21 9.82 15.29
CA ALA A 6 3.39 10.12 13.87
C ALA A 6 2.51 9.24 12.96
N TYR A 7 2.27 7.98 13.36
CA TYR A 7 1.42 7.04 12.63
C TYR A 7 -0.06 7.07 13.09
N GLY A 8 -0.44 7.93 14.03
CA GLY A 8 -1.84 8.06 14.48
C GLY A 8 -2.36 6.89 15.32
N VAL A 9 -1.48 6.07 15.89
CA VAL A 9 -1.83 4.83 16.63
C VAL A 9 -1.50 4.92 18.12
N SER A 10 -1.18 6.11 18.59
CA SER A 10 -0.93 6.38 20.01
C SER A 10 -2.25 6.33 20.80
N ASN A 11 -2.31 5.50 21.84
CA ASN A 11 -3.35 5.55 22.85
C ASN A 11 -2.82 6.42 24.01
N GLU A 12 -3.31 7.67 24.08
CA GLU A 12 -2.87 8.63 25.11
C GLU A 12 -3.36 8.24 26.52
N ASP A 13 -4.46 7.50 26.64
CA ASP A 13 -5.06 7.15 27.93
C ASP A 13 -4.18 6.19 28.74
N ASN A 14 -3.49 5.29 28.05
CA ASN A 14 -2.64 4.26 28.69
C ASN A 14 -1.19 4.24 28.18
N GLY A 15 -0.82 5.17 27.29
CA GLY A 15 0.54 5.29 26.76
C GLY A 15 0.99 4.11 25.89
N SER A 16 0.06 3.31 25.37
CA SER A 16 0.34 2.16 24.49
C SER A 16 -0.02 2.45 23.03
N ALA A 17 0.35 1.55 22.11
CA ALA A 17 -0.07 1.66 20.72
C ALA A 17 -1.33 0.82 20.48
N LEU A 18 -2.23 1.31 19.64
CA LEU A 18 -3.30 0.49 19.05
C LEU A 18 -2.68 -0.61 18.20
N MET A 19 -3.34 -1.77 18.12
CA MET A 19 -2.85 -2.88 17.32
C MET A 19 -2.99 -2.55 15.85
N SER A 20 -1.87 -2.15 15.24
CA SER A 20 -1.88 -1.55 13.91
C SER A 20 -0.83 -2.20 13.01
N ILE A 21 -1.17 -2.32 11.73
CA ILE A 21 -0.33 -2.88 10.68
C ILE A 21 -0.25 -1.85 9.56
N PHE A 22 0.97 -1.56 9.11
CA PHE A 22 1.24 -0.71 7.96
C PHE A 22 2.01 -1.53 6.93
N VAL A 23 1.48 -1.62 5.71
CA VAL A 23 2.22 -2.17 4.57
C VAL A 23 2.82 -0.99 3.82
N ILE A 24 4.14 -0.93 3.77
CA ILE A 24 4.91 0.15 3.16
C ILE A 24 5.70 -0.42 2.00
N ASP A 25 5.62 0.21 0.83
CA ASP A 25 6.35 -0.23 -0.36
C ASP A 25 7.82 0.25 -0.36
N THR A 26 8.56 -0.13 -1.41
CA THR A 26 9.98 0.21 -1.55
C THR A 26 10.24 1.70 -1.79
N ASN A 27 9.22 2.47 -2.16
CA ASN A 27 9.29 3.92 -2.29
C ASN A 27 8.98 4.65 -0.97
N GLY A 28 8.69 3.88 0.10
CA GLY A 28 8.31 4.43 1.40
C GLY A 28 6.85 4.88 1.47
N LEU A 29 6.01 4.52 0.50
CA LEU A 29 4.59 4.88 0.51
C LEU A 29 3.79 3.85 1.32
N ILE A 30 2.91 4.34 2.19
CA ILE A 30 1.96 3.49 2.91
C ILE A 30 0.88 3.07 1.91
N ARG A 31 0.77 1.76 1.67
CA ARG A 31 -0.19 1.17 0.74
C ARG A 31 -1.42 0.60 1.43
N ILE A 32 -1.26 0.12 2.67
CA ILE A 32 -2.35 -0.39 3.51
C ILE A 32 -2.11 0.02 4.96
N THR A 33 -3.19 0.44 5.62
CA THR A 33 -3.24 0.64 7.07
C THR A 33 -4.38 -0.18 7.64
N VAL A 34 -4.09 -0.96 8.68
CA VAL A 34 -5.08 -1.66 9.50
C VAL A 34 -4.89 -1.21 10.94
N CYS A 35 -5.95 -0.82 11.62
CA CYS A 35 -5.95 -0.45 13.03
C CYS A 35 -7.09 -1.20 13.72
N LEU A 36 -6.77 -1.96 14.75
CA LEU A 36 -7.71 -2.83 15.45
C LEU A 36 -7.70 -2.53 16.93
N ASP A 37 -8.87 -2.74 17.54
CA ASP A 37 -9.00 -2.69 18.98
C ASP A 37 -8.33 -3.92 19.64
N LYS A 38 -8.02 -3.77 20.92
CA LYS A 38 -7.35 -4.79 21.72
C LYS A 38 -8.20 -6.07 21.76
N GLY A 39 -7.58 -7.20 21.41
CA GLY A 39 -8.22 -8.52 21.42
C GLY A 39 -8.85 -8.94 20.10
N ILE A 40 -8.90 -8.06 19.08
CA ILE A 40 -9.35 -8.45 17.73
C ILE A 40 -8.17 -9.01 16.95
N HIS A 41 -8.18 -10.32 16.67
CA HIS A 41 -7.08 -10.94 15.93
C HIS A 41 -7.12 -10.63 14.43
N PHE A 42 -5.94 -10.42 13.84
CA PHE A 42 -5.76 -10.31 12.39
C PHE A 42 -4.84 -11.42 11.89
N SER A 43 -5.23 -12.07 10.80
CA SER A 43 -4.50 -13.21 10.27
C SER A 43 -3.22 -12.76 9.57
N VAL A 44 -2.09 -13.36 9.92
CA VAL A 44 -0.83 -13.19 9.17
C VAL A 44 -1.00 -13.62 7.71
N LYS A 45 -1.85 -14.62 7.43
CA LYS A 45 -2.13 -15.05 6.05
C LYS A 45 -2.83 -13.95 5.24
N ASP A 46 -3.72 -13.18 5.87
CA ASP A 46 -4.38 -12.05 5.20
C ASP A 46 -3.39 -10.92 4.91
N ILE A 47 -2.44 -10.65 5.82
CA ILE A 47 -1.34 -9.70 5.57
C ILE A 47 -0.50 -10.15 4.36
N LEU A 48 -0.10 -11.42 4.33
CA LEU A 48 0.68 -11.97 3.22
C LEU A 48 -0.08 -11.93 1.89
N ARG A 49 -1.38 -12.20 1.90
CA ARG A 49 -2.23 -12.08 0.71
C ARG A 49 -2.24 -10.63 0.21
N MET A 50 -2.50 -9.66 1.09
CA MET A 50 -2.52 -8.25 0.74
C MET A 50 -1.18 -7.77 0.14
N VAL A 51 -0.05 -8.19 0.70
CA VAL A 51 1.28 -7.86 0.15
C VAL A 51 1.45 -8.44 -1.25
N ARG A 52 1.02 -9.70 -1.48
CA ARG A 52 1.10 -10.32 -2.82
C ARG A 52 0.21 -9.59 -3.82
N ASP A 53 -1.00 -9.23 -3.43
CA ASP A 53 -1.94 -8.53 -4.31
C ASP A 53 -1.38 -7.17 -4.72
N LEU A 54 -0.77 -6.42 -3.80
CA LEU A 54 -0.05 -5.18 -4.11
C LEU A 54 1.10 -5.42 -5.09
N GLN A 55 1.93 -6.46 -4.87
CA GLN A 55 3.04 -6.78 -5.77
C GLN A 55 2.56 -7.19 -7.17
N MET A 56 1.42 -7.86 -7.30
CA MET A 56 0.85 -8.20 -8.61
C MET A 56 0.28 -6.97 -9.29
N LYS A 57 -0.39 -6.09 -8.54
CA LYS A 57 -0.93 -4.82 -9.04
C LYS A 57 0.18 -3.92 -9.57
N ASP A 58 1.28 -3.79 -8.82
CA ASP A 58 2.43 -2.96 -9.23
C ASP A 58 3.04 -3.47 -10.55
N LYS A 59 3.16 -4.79 -10.73
CA LYS A 59 3.63 -5.38 -12.00
C LYS A 59 2.66 -5.15 -13.17
N GLU A 60 1.36 -5.22 -12.92
CA GLU A 60 0.34 -4.95 -13.93
C GLU A 60 0.41 -3.48 -14.39
N ASP A 61 0.54 -2.55 -13.44
CA ASP A 61 0.68 -1.11 -13.74
C ASP A 61 1.96 -0.82 -14.56
N GLU A 62 3.08 -1.47 -14.25
CA GLU A 62 4.31 -1.36 -15.04
C GLU A 62 4.11 -1.84 -16.50
N LEU A 63 3.41 -2.96 -16.69
CA LEU A 63 3.12 -3.50 -18.02
C LEU A 63 2.17 -2.59 -18.82
N ASP A 64 1.16 -2.02 -18.17
CA ASP A 64 0.22 -1.10 -18.81
C ASP A 64 0.92 0.19 -19.26
N ILE A 65 1.83 0.73 -18.44
CA ILE A 65 2.66 1.90 -18.82
C ILE A 65 3.50 1.59 -20.06
N LEU A 66 4.15 0.42 -20.11
CA LEU A 66 4.96 0.01 -21.26
C LEU A 66 4.11 -0.09 -22.53
N ARG A 67 2.94 -0.74 -22.46
CA ARG A 67 2.02 -0.86 -23.60
C ARG A 67 1.57 0.48 -24.15
N HIS A 68 1.29 1.44 -23.27
CA HIS A 68 0.87 2.78 -23.68
C HIS A 68 2.04 3.65 -24.18
N SER A 69 3.28 3.32 -23.86
CA SER A 69 4.47 3.98 -24.42
C SER A 69 4.84 3.49 -25.83
N GLU A 70 4.39 2.31 -26.23
CA GLU A 70 4.72 1.68 -27.52
C GLU A 70 3.73 1.99 -28.66
N THR A 71 2.60 2.65 -28.39
CA THR A 71 1.69 3.07 -29.48
C THR A 71 2.36 4.13 -30.37
N PRO A 72 2.61 3.84 -31.66
CA PRO A 72 3.13 4.84 -32.59
C PRO A 72 2.07 5.92 -32.76
N VAL A 73 2.48 7.19 -32.66
CA VAL A 73 1.67 8.30 -33.16
C VAL A 73 1.50 8.06 -34.66
N THR A 74 0.33 7.55 -35.07
CA THR A 74 -0.02 7.47 -36.49
C THR A 74 -0.17 8.90 -36.98
N THR A 75 0.91 9.47 -37.52
CA THR A 75 0.82 10.71 -38.29
C THR A 75 0.06 10.37 -39.57
N THR A 76 -1.23 10.65 -39.61
CA THR A 76 -1.97 10.77 -40.85
C THR A 76 -1.30 11.86 -41.70
N PRO A 77 -0.91 11.60 -42.95
CA PRO A 77 -0.49 12.67 -43.84
C PRO A 77 -1.67 13.63 -44.03
N LEU A 78 -1.43 14.92 -43.86
CA LEU A 78 -2.35 15.97 -44.29
C LEU A 78 -2.25 16.06 -45.81
N ASP A 79 -3.30 15.60 -46.49
CA ASP A 79 -3.56 15.87 -47.92
C ASP A 79 -3.87 17.37 -48.13
#